data_AF-A0AA38NXU0-F1
#
_entry.id   AF-A0AA38NXU0-F1
#
_cell.length_a   1.000
_cell.length_b   1.000
_cell.length_c   1.000
_cell.angle_alpha   90.00
_cell.angle_beta   90.00
_cell.angle_gamma   90.00
#
_symmetry.space_group_name_H-M   'P 1'
#
loop_
_entity.id
_entity.type
_entity.pdbx_description
1 polymer ?
#
loop_
_entity_poly.entity_id
_entity_poly.type
_entity_poly.pdbx_seq_one_letter_code
_entity_poly.pdbx_strand_id
1 'polypeptide(L)'
;MREYEACQKSSIAGRDNVIEIHEHSDHENRHSDPHNRIAHNRKSASARKPEYNDQDSTQVSGSKPPFPTNPLSLPPLLLEAFSHDPANVTSSTKRLKSYRAVDDIHNRLTKQREVFREFLDRNRNLGDKTSHLEEDILKSPIDALLRTLKDVEEHRLRVVDKEKEVSEMLKETQVVHAEVKKEYNNTLAHTSVVYPELSQITALEESYKDEYQHLWDLGMSFLTFLLDTITPFWRTYGKVIGDDVQDFLIVPIYRHEFTGEPKRYLLTRIPKRSLRHWVGLGMVFMCTLGTVVVQGRIALGSVRGGNWRLQVLDRWMNDIGLGSRAEGWGKWVRWGMVMPFWWMIILGQWGAVIGELVMVLMQVGMMLWWIGWSIGVVD
;
A
#
# COMPACT_ATOMS: atom_id res chain seq x y z
N MET A 1 55.18 -5.04 -36.22
CA MET A 1 54.69 -4.99 -34.83
C MET A 1 53.44 -4.12 -34.67
N ARG A 2 53.41 -2.86 -35.13
CA ARG A 2 52.22 -1.99 -34.98
C ARG A 2 50.95 -2.47 -35.71
N GLU A 3 51.08 -3.16 -36.84
CA GLU A 3 49.91 -3.72 -37.56
C GLU A 3 49.30 -4.96 -36.87
N TYR A 4 50.11 -5.71 -36.12
CA TYR A 4 49.62 -6.85 -35.33
C TYR A 4 48.84 -6.38 -34.09
N GLU A 5 49.24 -5.28 -33.46
CA GLU A 5 48.51 -4.70 -32.32
C GLU A 5 47.16 -4.09 -32.73
N ALA A 6 47.06 -3.53 -33.94
CA ALA A 6 45.79 -3.01 -34.45
C ALA A 6 44.77 -4.12 -34.74
N CYS A 7 45.23 -5.25 -35.28
CA CYS A 7 44.39 -6.42 -35.55
C CYS A 7 43.94 -7.12 -34.25
N GLN A 8 44.79 -7.14 -33.23
CA GLN A 8 44.44 -7.72 -31.93
C GLN A 8 43.45 -6.84 -31.15
N LYS A 9 43.54 -5.51 -31.26
CA LYS A 9 42.55 -4.60 -30.65
C LYS A 9 41.17 -4.67 -31.31
N SER A 10 41.09 -4.82 -32.65
CA SER A 10 39.77 -4.95 -33.31
C SER A 10 39.11 -6.31 -33.00
N SER A 11 39.91 -7.37 -32.81
CA SER A 11 39.38 -8.69 -32.43
C SER A 11 38.86 -8.76 -30.99
N ILE A 12 39.38 -7.93 -30.07
CA ILE A 12 38.89 -7.85 -28.68
C ILE A 12 37.60 -7.02 -28.64
N ALA A 13 37.58 -5.86 -29.30
CA ALA A 13 36.36 -5.03 -29.40
C ALA A 13 35.19 -5.77 -30.09
N GLY A 14 35.48 -6.63 -31.08
CA GLY A 14 34.46 -7.48 -31.70
C GLY A 14 33.94 -8.61 -30.81
N ARG A 15 34.73 -9.09 -29.83
CA ARG A 15 34.27 -10.09 -28.85
C ARG A 15 33.41 -9.48 -27.76
N ASP A 16 33.79 -8.30 -27.28
CA ASP A 16 33.04 -7.60 -26.24
C ASP A 16 31.64 -7.21 -26.74
N ASN A 17 31.52 -6.74 -27.99
CA ASN A 17 30.21 -6.48 -28.62
C ASN A 17 29.35 -7.74 -28.80
N VAL A 18 29.94 -8.92 -29.04
CA VAL A 18 29.17 -10.16 -29.20
C VAL A 18 28.69 -10.71 -27.85
N ILE A 19 29.46 -10.51 -26.79
CA ILE A 19 29.07 -10.89 -25.42
C ILE A 19 27.95 -9.96 -24.92
N GLU A 20 28.05 -8.66 -25.19
CA GLU A 20 27.04 -7.66 -24.80
C GLU A 20 25.71 -7.88 -25.54
N ILE A 21 25.73 -8.21 -26.84
CA ILE A 21 24.52 -8.56 -27.59
C ILE A 21 23.88 -9.87 -27.08
N HIS A 22 24.68 -10.82 -26.59
CA HIS A 22 24.16 -12.08 -26.04
C HIS A 22 23.53 -11.89 -24.65
N GLU A 23 24.15 -11.09 -23.78
CA GLU A 23 23.60 -10.77 -22.45
C GLU A 23 22.34 -9.91 -22.55
N HIS A 24 22.27 -8.98 -23.50
CA HIS A 24 21.07 -8.15 -23.70
C HIS A 24 19.86 -8.97 -24.21
N SER A 25 20.12 -10.00 -25.02
CA SER A 25 19.09 -10.95 -25.51
C SER A 25 18.57 -11.87 -24.38
N ASP A 26 19.46 -12.31 -23.48
CA ASP A 26 19.09 -13.15 -22.34
C ASP A 26 18.33 -12.36 -21.24
N HIS A 27 18.63 -11.07 -21.06
CA HIS A 27 17.85 -10.19 -20.18
C HIS A 27 16.46 -9.86 -20.74
N GLU A 28 16.31 -9.71 -22.06
CA GLU A 28 15.03 -9.48 -22.71
C GLU A 28 14.13 -10.73 -22.67
N ASN A 29 14.70 -11.94 -22.76
CA ASN A 29 13.96 -13.20 -22.60
C ASN A 29 13.49 -13.45 -21.16
N ARG A 30 14.19 -12.98 -20.12
CA ARG A 30 13.75 -13.11 -18.72
C ARG A 30 12.56 -12.21 -18.37
N HIS A 31 12.38 -11.10 -19.06
CA HIS A 31 11.24 -10.19 -18.85
C HIS A 31 9.99 -10.54 -19.66
N SER A 32 10.11 -11.45 -20.63
CA SER A 32 9.09 -11.77 -21.63
C SER A 32 8.21 -12.97 -21.29
N ASP A 33 8.22 -13.49 -20.06
CA ASP A 33 7.29 -14.56 -19.64
C ASP A 33 6.06 -13.99 -18.91
N PRO A 34 5.01 -13.57 -19.64
CA PRO A 34 3.79 -13.00 -19.06
C PRO A 34 3.06 -14.01 -18.16
N HIS A 35 3.27 -15.32 -18.35
CA HIS A 35 2.62 -16.34 -17.53
C HIS A 35 3.11 -16.33 -16.08
N ASN A 36 4.39 -16.00 -15.85
CA ASN A 36 4.96 -15.97 -14.51
C ASN A 36 4.55 -14.70 -13.73
N ARG A 37 4.44 -13.55 -14.40
CA ARG A 37 3.90 -12.30 -13.80
C ARG A 37 2.42 -12.42 -13.45
N ILE A 38 1.61 -13.08 -14.29
CA ILE A 38 0.19 -13.34 -14.00
C ILE A 38 0.06 -14.29 -12.80
N ALA A 39 0.90 -15.33 -12.71
CA ALA A 39 0.89 -16.26 -11.57
C ALA A 39 1.33 -15.59 -10.25
N HIS A 40 2.34 -14.71 -10.29
CA HIS A 40 2.80 -13.97 -9.11
C HIS A 40 1.78 -12.91 -8.68
N ASN A 41 1.16 -12.17 -9.61
CA ASN A 41 0.08 -11.22 -9.29
C ASN A 41 -1.18 -11.92 -8.77
N ARG A 42 -1.51 -13.13 -9.24
CA ARG A 42 -2.62 -13.93 -8.67
C ARG A 42 -2.34 -14.37 -7.23
N LYS A 43 -1.09 -14.71 -6.91
CA LYS A 43 -0.67 -15.06 -5.53
C LYS A 43 -0.67 -13.83 -4.62
N SER A 44 -0.21 -12.67 -5.11
CA SER A 44 -0.23 -11.40 -4.36
C SER A 44 -1.65 -10.86 -4.14
N ALA A 45 -2.55 -11.02 -5.12
CA ALA A 45 -3.96 -10.63 -5.00
C ALA A 45 -4.76 -11.57 -4.08
N SER A 46 -4.39 -12.86 -4.01
CA SER A 46 -4.99 -13.83 -3.07
C SER A 46 -4.52 -13.63 -1.61
N ALA A 47 -3.33 -13.04 -1.41
CA ALA A 47 -2.79 -12.71 -0.09
C ALA A 47 -3.36 -11.40 0.50
N ARG A 48 -3.93 -10.51 -0.32
CA ARG A 48 -4.70 -9.35 0.16
C ARG A 48 -6.10 -9.77 0.60
N LYS A 49 -6.22 -10.28 1.83
CA LYS A 49 -7.49 -10.26 2.56
C LYS A 49 -7.78 -8.81 2.98
N PRO A 50 -8.90 -8.20 2.56
CA PRO A 50 -9.44 -7.07 3.29
C PRO A 50 -9.96 -7.59 4.63
N GLU A 51 -9.23 -7.27 5.69
CA GLU A 51 -9.71 -7.30 7.06
C GLU A 51 -10.67 -6.13 7.23
N TYR A 52 -11.95 -6.38 6.94
CA TYR A 52 -13.05 -5.56 7.41
C TYR A 52 -13.58 -6.24 8.68
N ASN A 53 -13.21 -5.70 9.85
CA ASN A 53 -13.98 -5.87 11.09
C ASN A 53 -15.40 -5.32 10.83
N ASP A 54 -16.49 -6.00 11.17
CA ASP A 54 -16.97 -6.30 12.53
C ASP A 54 -16.99 -5.06 13.44
N GLN A 55 -17.97 -4.19 13.17
CA GLN A 55 -18.60 -3.15 14.00
C GLN A 55 -19.64 -2.51 13.04
N ASP A 56 -20.93 -2.82 13.03
CA ASP A 56 -21.93 -2.72 14.09
C ASP A 56 -23.07 -3.73 13.82
N SER A 57 -23.21 -4.73 14.68
CA SER A 57 -24.46 -5.45 14.90
C SER A 57 -25.11 -4.94 16.19
N THR A 58 -25.20 -3.62 16.30
CA THR A 58 -25.92 -2.95 17.38
C THR A 58 -27.23 -2.44 16.81
N GLN A 59 -28.31 -3.16 17.12
CA GLN A 59 -29.68 -2.70 17.23
C GLN A 59 -29.96 -1.28 16.67
N VAL A 60 -30.45 -1.19 15.43
CA VAL A 60 -31.39 -0.12 15.07
C VAL A 60 -32.80 -0.71 15.15
N SER A 61 -33.24 -0.84 16.40
CA SER A 61 -34.63 -0.66 16.73
C SER A 61 -34.93 0.83 16.52
N GLY A 62 -35.77 1.20 15.54
CA GLY A 62 -36.40 2.53 15.56
C GLY A 62 -36.51 3.36 14.28
N SER A 63 -36.19 2.90 13.07
CA SER A 63 -36.55 3.65 11.86
C SER A 63 -37.82 3.08 11.21
N LYS A 64 -38.93 3.81 11.37
CA LYS A 64 -40.18 3.58 10.62
C LYS A 64 -39.88 3.55 9.11
N PRO A 65 -40.33 2.53 8.36
CA PRO A 65 -40.26 2.57 6.90
C PRO A 65 -41.25 3.61 6.34
N PRO A 66 -40.95 4.25 5.18
CA PRO A 66 -41.78 5.29 4.58
C PRO A 66 -42.90 4.70 3.69
N PHE A 67 -43.44 3.54 4.06
CA PHE A 67 -44.55 2.93 3.34
C PHE A 67 -45.79 2.88 4.24
N PRO A 68 -46.96 3.38 3.77
CA PRO A 68 -48.19 3.30 4.53
C PRO A 68 -48.56 1.83 4.74
N THR A 69 -48.57 1.43 6.01
CA THR A 69 -48.94 0.09 6.46
C THR A 69 -50.44 -0.15 6.25
N ASN A 70 -50.78 -0.96 5.26
CA ASN A 70 -52.04 -1.72 5.26
C ASN A 70 -51.79 -3.13 5.85
N PRO A 71 -52.73 -3.68 6.65
CA PRO A 71 -52.49 -4.86 7.47
C PRO A 71 -52.82 -6.15 6.70
N LEU A 72 -51.89 -6.63 5.89
CA LEU A 72 -51.74 -8.08 5.72
C LEU A 72 -50.35 -8.42 6.23
N SER A 73 -50.27 -8.76 7.52
CA SER A 73 -49.06 -9.30 8.11
C SER A 73 -48.73 -10.60 7.37
N LEU A 74 -47.75 -10.55 6.47
CA LEU A 74 -47.16 -11.74 5.88
C LEU A 74 -46.77 -12.70 7.03
N PRO A 75 -47.02 -14.01 6.90
CA PRO A 75 -46.66 -14.95 7.95
C PRO A 75 -45.19 -14.77 8.32
N PRO A 76 -44.86 -14.83 9.62
CA PRO A 76 -43.51 -14.60 10.11
C PRO A 76 -42.49 -15.54 9.44
N LEU A 77 -42.93 -16.76 9.10
CA LEU A 77 -42.13 -17.78 8.39
C LEU A 77 -41.73 -17.36 6.97
N LEU A 78 -42.57 -16.57 6.29
CA LEU A 78 -42.32 -16.08 4.94
C LEU A 78 -41.47 -14.81 4.96
N LEU A 79 -41.67 -13.96 5.98
CA LEU A 79 -40.83 -12.79 6.24
C LEU A 79 -39.41 -13.20 6.65
N GLU A 80 -39.27 -14.23 7.50
CA GLU A 80 -38.01 -14.80 7.95
C GLU A 80 -37.23 -15.40 6.77
N ALA A 81 -37.93 -16.14 5.89
CA ALA A 81 -37.34 -16.71 4.68
C ALA A 81 -36.76 -15.65 3.72
N PHE A 82 -37.38 -14.47 3.59
CA PHE A 82 -36.89 -13.36 2.74
C PHE A 82 -35.90 -12.44 3.44
N SER A 83 -35.97 -12.31 4.78
CA SER A 83 -35.03 -11.49 5.55
C SER A 83 -33.58 -12.02 5.50
N HIS A 84 -33.43 -13.31 5.20
CA HIS A 84 -32.15 -13.95 4.96
C HIS A 84 -31.86 -14.07 3.46
N ASP A 85 -31.52 -12.95 2.82
CA ASP A 85 -31.02 -12.94 1.46
C ASP A 85 -29.78 -13.87 1.34
N PRO A 86 -29.82 -14.92 0.51
CA PRO A 86 -28.68 -15.84 0.34
C PRO A 86 -27.41 -15.14 -0.17
N ALA A 87 -27.51 -13.97 -0.81
CA ALA A 87 -26.37 -13.17 -1.23
C ALA A 87 -25.74 -12.35 -0.08
N ASN A 88 -26.50 -12.02 0.96
CA ASN A 88 -26.02 -11.23 2.10
C ASN A 88 -25.31 -12.11 3.16
N VAL A 89 -25.57 -13.42 3.17
CA VAL A 89 -24.85 -14.41 4.01
C VAL A 89 -23.62 -14.98 3.28
N THR A 90 -22.88 -14.11 2.58
CA THR A 90 -21.62 -14.49 1.91
C THR A 90 -20.44 -14.62 2.89
N SER A 91 -20.60 -14.22 4.15
CA SER A 91 -19.51 -14.34 5.14
C SER A 91 -19.17 -15.79 5.49
N SER A 92 -20.17 -16.69 5.56
CA SER A 92 -19.93 -18.12 5.87
C SER A 92 -19.57 -18.96 4.64
N THR A 93 -20.02 -18.59 3.45
CA THR A 93 -19.70 -19.29 2.18
C THR A 93 -18.30 -18.95 1.65
N LYS A 94 -17.64 -17.88 2.13
CA LYS A 94 -16.22 -17.58 1.84
C LYS A 94 -15.24 -18.70 2.21
N ARG A 95 -15.62 -19.58 3.15
CA ARG A 95 -14.79 -20.74 3.58
C ARG A 95 -15.01 -22.01 2.74
N LEU A 96 -16.07 -22.05 1.93
CA LEU A 96 -16.43 -23.21 1.10
C LEU A 96 -15.82 -23.07 -0.31
N LYS A 97 -15.35 -24.19 -0.89
CA LYS A 97 -14.90 -24.24 -2.30
C LYS A 97 -16.05 -23.81 -3.21
N SER A 98 -15.76 -22.96 -4.21
CA SER A 98 -16.73 -22.18 -5.00
C SER A 98 -17.95 -22.96 -5.50
N TYR A 99 -17.77 -24.22 -5.94
CA TYR A 99 -18.88 -25.05 -6.40
C TYR A 99 -19.88 -25.41 -5.28
N ARG A 100 -19.39 -25.71 -4.07
CA ARG A 100 -20.26 -26.00 -2.90
C ARG A 100 -21.01 -24.77 -2.40
N ALA A 101 -20.45 -23.58 -2.60
CA ALA A 101 -21.14 -22.34 -2.28
C ALA A 101 -22.33 -22.10 -3.24
N VAL A 102 -22.15 -22.41 -4.53
CA VAL A 102 -23.25 -22.37 -5.51
C VAL A 102 -24.34 -23.38 -5.17
N ASP A 103 -23.97 -24.61 -4.78
CA ASP A 103 -24.95 -25.64 -4.37
C ASP A 103 -25.71 -25.26 -3.08
N ASP A 104 -25.05 -24.68 -2.08
CA ASP A 104 -25.73 -24.23 -0.85
C ASP A 104 -26.72 -23.10 -1.13
N ILE A 105 -26.33 -22.13 -1.96
CA ILE A 105 -27.22 -21.05 -2.43
C ILE A 105 -28.41 -21.65 -3.18
N HIS A 106 -28.17 -22.58 -4.10
CA HIS A 106 -29.22 -23.25 -4.88
C HIS A 106 -30.21 -24.01 -3.98
N ASN A 107 -29.72 -24.75 -2.98
CA ASN A 107 -30.55 -25.50 -2.05
C ASN A 107 -31.42 -24.60 -1.17
N ARG A 108 -30.88 -23.46 -0.69
CA ARG A 108 -31.64 -22.48 0.10
C ARG A 108 -32.74 -21.82 -0.73
N LEU A 109 -32.42 -21.45 -1.97
CA LEU A 109 -33.37 -20.86 -2.90
C LEU A 109 -34.51 -21.84 -3.27
N THR A 110 -34.19 -23.13 -3.35
CA THR A 110 -35.17 -24.20 -3.58
C THR A 110 -36.13 -24.33 -2.38
N LYS A 111 -35.61 -24.32 -1.15
CA LYS A 111 -36.42 -24.34 0.07
C LYS A 111 -37.34 -23.11 0.21
N GLN A 112 -36.82 -21.92 -0.10
CA GLN A 112 -37.64 -20.69 -0.10
C GLN A 112 -38.81 -20.79 -1.09
N ARG A 113 -38.58 -21.34 -2.29
CA ARG A 113 -39.62 -21.58 -3.30
C ARG A 113 -40.66 -22.61 -2.84
N GLU A 114 -40.23 -23.65 -2.15
CA GLU A 114 -41.11 -24.69 -1.60
C GLU A 114 -42.05 -24.12 -0.54
N VAL A 115 -41.52 -23.36 0.42
CA VAL A 115 -42.31 -22.66 1.46
C VAL A 115 -43.29 -21.66 0.84
N PHE A 116 -42.87 -20.97 -0.23
CA PHE A 116 -43.76 -20.03 -0.93
C PHE A 116 -44.91 -20.73 -1.65
N ARG A 117 -44.64 -21.87 -2.31
CA ARG A 117 -45.68 -22.69 -2.95
C ARG A 117 -46.66 -23.24 -1.92
N GLU A 118 -46.16 -23.74 -0.80
CA GLU A 118 -47.01 -24.25 0.29
C GLU A 118 -47.93 -23.14 0.85
N PHE A 119 -47.41 -21.92 1.00
CA PHE A 119 -48.20 -20.77 1.43
C PHE A 119 -49.27 -20.38 0.40
N LEU A 120 -48.93 -20.37 -0.90
CA LEU A 120 -49.88 -20.10 -1.98
C LEU A 120 -50.98 -21.16 -2.04
N ASP A 121 -50.64 -22.44 -1.94
CA ASP A 121 -51.60 -23.55 -1.96
C ASP A 121 -52.51 -23.51 -0.73
N ARG A 122 -51.97 -23.16 0.45
CA ARG A 122 -52.76 -23.01 1.68
C ARG A 122 -53.77 -21.86 1.60
N ASN A 123 -53.39 -20.73 1.02
CA ASN A 123 -54.28 -19.59 0.83
C ASN A 123 -55.30 -19.81 -0.28
N ARG A 124 -54.93 -20.53 -1.35
CA ARG A 124 -55.83 -20.91 -2.44
C ARG A 124 -56.96 -21.84 -1.96
N ASN A 125 -56.67 -22.69 -0.98
CA ASN A 125 -57.65 -23.60 -0.37
C ASN A 125 -58.56 -22.92 0.69
N LEU A 126 -58.27 -21.68 1.11
CA LEU A 126 -58.94 -21.03 2.25
C LEU A 126 -60.02 -20.00 1.89
N GLY A 127 -60.27 -19.67 0.62
CA GLY A 127 -61.25 -18.60 0.36
C GLY A 127 -61.63 -18.34 -1.09
N ASP A 128 -62.70 -19.00 -1.51
CA ASP A 128 -63.57 -18.72 -2.68
C ASP A 128 -64.33 -17.37 -2.61
N LYS A 129 -63.80 -16.29 -2.00
CA LYS A 129 -64.60 -15.05 -1.78
C LYS A 129 -63.91 -13.69 -1.89
N THR A 130 -62.74 -13.59 -2.52
CA THR A 130 -62.19 -12.26 -2.88
C THR A 130 -61.67 -12.28 -4.31
N SER A 131 -62.62 -12.40 -5.24
CA SER A 131 -62.46 -11.97 -6.63
C SER A 131 -62.31 -10.44 -6.66
N HIS A 132 -61.22 -9.96 -7.24
CA HIS A 132 -60.70 -8.57 -7.35
C HIS A 132 -59.50 -8.26 -6.44
N LEU A 133 -58.39 -8.95 -6.67
CA LEU A 133 -57.08 -8.27 -6.62
C LEU A 133 -56.68 -8.00 -8.06
N GLU A 134 -57.16 -6.87 -8.57
CA GLU A 134 -56.66 -6.23 -9.77
C GLU A 134 -55.20 -5.81 -9.57
N GLU A 135 -54.42 -6.04 -10.63
CA GLU A 135 -53.02 -5.71 -10.83
C GLU A 135 -52.00 -6.44 -9.94
N ASP A 136 -51.30 -7.34 -10.63
CA ASP A 136 -50.12 -8.08 -10.20
C ASP A 136 -49.01 -7.10 -9.77
N ILE A 137 -48.99 -6.76 -8.48
CA ILE A 137 -48.07 -5.82 -7.81
C ILE A 137 -46.59 -6.17 -8.11
N LEU A 138 -46.32 -7.42 -8.49
CA LEU A 138 -45.00 -7.93 -8.83
C LEU A 138 -44.58 -7.66 -10.28
N LYS A 139 -45.49 -7.34 -11.20
CA LYS A 139 -45.12 -7.04 -12.60
C LYS A 139 -44.26 -5.78 -12.71
N SER A 140 -44.61 -4.71 -12.00
CA SER A 140 -43.84 -3.47 -12.01
C SER A 140 -42.37 -3.65 -11.59
N PRO A 141 -42.05 -4.29 -10.45
CA PRO A 141 -40.67 -4.53 -10.06
C PRO A 141 -39.95 -5.56 -10.95
N ILE A 142 -40.65 -6.56 -11.50
CA ILE A 142 -40.06 -7.50 -12.47
C ILE A 142 -39.69 -6.80 -13.77
N ASP A 143 -40.55 -5.94 -14.28
CA ASP A 143 -40.30 -5.14 -15.48
C ASP A 143 -39.18 -4.13 -15.26
N ALA A 144 -39.12 -3.50 -14.08
CA ALA A 144 -38.01 -2.63 -13.69
C ALA A 144 -36.69 -3.40 -13.64
N LEU A 145 -36.67 -4.60 -13.03
CA LEU A 145 -35.49 -5.45 -12.97
C LEU A 145 -35.04 -5.88 -14.38
N LEU A 146 -35.96 -6.30 -15.24
CA LEU A 146 -35.65 -6.67 -16.63
C LEU A 146 -35.06 -5.50 -17.42
N ARG A 147 -35.55 -4.28 -17.21
CA ARG A 147 -34.96 -3.07 -17.81
C ARG A 147 -33.54 -2.83 -17.32
N THR A 148 -33.32 -2.87 -16.00
CA THR A 148 -31.96 -2.69 -15.45
C THR A 148 -30.99 -3.77 -15.90
N LEU A 149 -31.45 -5.03 -16.02
CA LEU A 149 -30.63 -6.13 -16.52
C LEU A 149 -30.23 -5.90 -17.98
N LYS A 150 -31.17 -5.43 -18.79
CA LYS A 150 -30.93 -5.09 -20.20
C LYS A 150 -29.96 -3.91 -20.34
N ASP A 151 -30.10 -2.87 -19.52
CA ASP A 151 -29.18 -1.73 -19.50
C ASP A 151 -27.76 -2.16 -19.08
N VAL A 152 -27.65 -3.05 -18.10
CA VAL A 152 -26.35 -3.62 -17.66
C VAL A 152 -25.73 -4.48 -18.76
N GLU A 153 -26.53 -5.28 -19.46
CA GLU A 153 -26.05 -6.08 -20.60
C GLU A 153 -25.55 -5.19 -21.74
N GLU A 154 -26.27 -4.11 -22.06
CA GLU A 154 -25.84 -3.14 -23.06
C GLU A 154 -24.55 -2.43 -22.65
N HIS A 155 -24.44 -2.01 -21.39
CA HIS A 155 -23.20 -1.42 -20.88
C HIS A 155 -22.03 -2.40 -20.93
N ARG A 156 -22.25 -3.67 -20.61
CA ARG A 156 -21.22 -4.72 -20.72
C ARG A 156 -20.74 -4.86 -22.16
N LEU A 157 -21.65 -4.90 -23.13
CA LEU A 157 -21.28 -4.98 -24.56
C LEU A 157 -20.44 -3.76 -24.98
N ARG A 158 -20.84 -2.55 -24.59
CA ARG A 158 -20.06 -1.33 -24.87
C ARG A 158 -18.66 -1.36 -24.25
N VAL A 159 -18.50 -1.90 -23.04
CA VAL A 159 -17.20 -2.05 -22.39
C VAL A 159 -16.32 -3.04 -23.14
N VAL A 160 -16.87 -4.18 -23.58
CA VAL A 160 -16.13 -5.17 -24.37
C VAL A 160 -15.68 -4.59 -25.72
N ASP A 161 -16.54 -3.82 -26.38
CA ASP A 161 -16.18 -3.15 -27.64
C ASP A 161 -15.06 -2.12 -27.43
N LYS A 162 -15.13 -1.34 -26.34
CA LYS A 162 -14.06 -0.38 -25.98
C LYS A 162 -12.75 -1.06 -25.60
N GLU A 163 -12.80 -2.20 -24.93
CA GLU A 163 -11.62 -3.01 -24.63
C GLU A 163 -10.94 -3.49 -25.92
N LYS A 164 -11.73 -3.92 -26.91
CA LYS A 164 -11.21 -4.33 -28.22
C LYS A 164 -10.56 -3.16 -28.96
N GLU A 165 -11.21 -2.00 -28.99
CA GLU A 165 -10.68 -0.77 -29.61
C GLU A 165 -9.35 -0.34 -28.96
N VAL A 166 -9.27 -0.33 -27.62
CA VAL A 166 -8.03 -0.01 -26.89
C VAL A 166 -6.95 -1.06 -27.16
N SER A 167 -7.30 -2.34 -27.26
CA SER A 167 -6.34 -3.39 -27.59
C SER A 167 -5.79 -3.27 -29.01
N GLU A 168 -6.59 -2.83 -29.98
CA GLU A 168 -6.15 -2.58 -31.35
C GLU A 168 -5.24 -1.36 -31.42
N MET A 169 -5.64 -0.25 -30.79
CA MET A 169 -4.83 0.97 -30.69
C MET A 169 -3.49 0.73 -29.98
N LEU A 170 -3.48 -0.11 -28.94
CA LEU A 170 -2.24 -0.49 -28.24
C LEU A 170 -1.29 -1.28 -29.16
N LYS A 171 -1.82 -2.18 -29.99
CA LYS A 171 -1.01 -2.93 -30.97
C LYS A 171 -0.40 -2.00 -32.01
N GLU A 172 -1.18 -1.07 -32.54
CA GLU A 172 -0.68 -0.06 -33.49
C GLU A 172 0.42 0.81 -32.86
N THR A 173 0.20 1.27 -31.63
CA THR A 173 1.19 2.05 -30.87
C THR A 173 2.47 1.24 -30.60
N GLN A 174 2.35 -0.06 -30.33
CA GLN A 174 3.51 -0.94 -30.16
C GLN A 174 4.33 -1.08 -31.45
N VAL A 175 3.69 -1.17 -32.61
CA VAL A 175 4.38 -1.21 -33.91
C VAL A 175 5.13 0.09 -34.16
N VAL A 176 4.47 1.25 -33.97
CA VAL A 176 5.10 2.57 -34.12
C VAL A 176 6.26 2.74 -33.14
N HIS A 177 6.09 2.34 -31.88
CA HIS A 177 7.16 2.41 -30.88
C HIS A 177 8.35 1.51 -31.24
N ALA A 178 8.12 0.31 -31.76
CA ALA A 178 9.17 -0.58 -32.21
C ALA A 178 9.94 -0.01 -33.41
N GLU A 179 9.24 0.63 -34.35
CA GLU A 179 9.83 1.32 -35.49
C GLU A 179 10.67 2.53 -35.04
N VAL A 180 10.12 3.41 -34.19
CA VAL A 180 10.85 4.57 -33.64
C VAL A 180 12.07 4.12 -32.84
N LYS A 181 11.96 3.06 -32.03
CA LYS A 181 13.10 2.49 -31.28
C LYS A 181 14.19 1.99 -32.24
N LYS A 182 13.81 1.36 -33.35
CA LYS A 182 14.75 0.89 -34.37
C LYS A 182 15.45 2.06 -35.07
N GLU A 183 14.72 3.10 -35.47
CA GLU A 183 15.30 4.30 -36.09
C GLU A 183 16.20 5.06 -35.12
N TYR A 184 15.80 5.18 -33.86
CA TYR A 184 16.59 5.78 -32.80
C TYR A 184 17.91 5.02 -32.61
N ASN A 185 17.86 3.69 -32.47
CA ASN A 185 19.06 2.86 -32.31
C ASN A 185 19.98 2.94 -33.53
N ASN A 186 19.43 2.96 -34.75
CA ASN A 186 20.22 3.12 -35.98
C ASN A 186 20.88 4.50 -36.04
N THR A 187 20.13 5.55 -35.69
CA THR A 187 20.66 6.92 -35.61
C THR A 187 21.75 7.03 -34.55
N LEU A 188 21.53 6.44 -33.36
CA LEU A 188 22.49 6.40 -32.26
C LEU A 188 23.77 5.64 -32.64
N ALA A 189 23.64 4.51 -33.35
CA ALA A 189 24.78 3.75 -33.87
C ALA A 189 25.57 4.58 -34.90
N HIS A 190 24.88 5.30 -35.79
CA HIS A 190 25.54 6.17 -36.77
C HIS A 190 26.23 7.38 -36.08
N THR A 191 25.58 8.03 -35.11
CA THR A 191 26.17 9.19 -34.42
C THR A 191 27.31 8.80 -33.48
N SER A 192 27.25 7.63 -32.83
CA SER A 192 28.34 7.13 -31.98
C SER A 192 29.60 6.80 -32.77
N VAL A 193 29.48 6.33 -34.02
CA VAL A 193 30.63 6.14 -34.92
C VAL A 193 31.26 7.48 -35.30
N VAL A 194 30.44 8.53 -35.51
CA VAL A 194 30.92 9.87 -35.88
C VAL A 194 31.47 10.64 -34.66
N TYR A 195 30.92 10.41 -33.46
CA TYR A 195 31.29 11.08 -32.21
C TYR A 195 31.49 10.06 -31.07
N PRO A 196 32.68 9.45 -30.97
CA PRO A 196 32.96 8.44 -29.94
C PRO A 196 32.93 9.00 -28.51
N GLU A 197 33.10 10.31 -28.33
CA GLU A 197 32.97 10.94 -27.00
C GLU A 197 31.51 10.90 -26.49
N LEU A 198 30.52 10.94 -27.41
CA LEU A 198 29.11 10.87 -27.05
C LEU A 198 28.74 9.47 -26.54
N SER A 199 29.31 8.41 -27.11
CA SER A 199 29.05 7.04 -26.65
C SER A 199 29.62 6.79 -25.25
N GLN A 200 30.75 7.42 -24.92
CA GLN A 200 31.30 7.36 -23.56
C GLN A 200 30.40 8.07 -22.54
N ILE A 201 29.79 9.21 -22.92
CA ILE A 201 28.83 9.92 -22.06
C ILE A 201 27.57 9.08 -21.84
N THR A 202 27.01 8.46 -22.89
CA THR A 202 25.80 7.62 -22.74
C THR A 202 26.08 6.38 -21.90
N ALA A 203 27.24 5.75 -22.05
CA ALA A 203 27.63 4.60 -21.24
C ALA A 203 27.76 4.98 -19.75
N LEU A 204 28.31 6.16 -19.45
CA LEU A 204 28.37 6.68 -18.08
C LEU A 204 26.98 7.01 -17.52
N GLU A 205 26.08 7.56 -18.34
CA GLU A 205 24.69 7.83 -17.94
C GLU A 205 23.94 6.53 -17.60
N GLU A 206 24.09 5.50 -18.43
CA GLU A 206 23.48 4.19 -18.22
C GLU A 206 24.00 3.52 -16.95
N SER A 207 25.33 3.54 -16.75
CA SER A 207 25.94 3.07 -15.50
C SER A 207 25.44 3.82 -14.25
N TYR A 208 25.21 5.13 -14.34
CA TYR A 208 24.67 5.91 -13.23
C TYR A 208 23.20 5.60 -12.95
N LYS A 209 22.40 5.38 -14.00
CA LYS A 209 21.01 4.94 -13.89
C LYS A 209 20.91 3.58 -13.22
N ASP A 210 21.76 2.63 -13.59
CA ASP A 210 21.80 1.29 -12.97
C ASP A 210 22.19 1.37 -11.48
N GLU A 211 23.19 2.18 -11.13
CA GLU A 211 23.57 2.39 -9.73
C GLU A 211 22.44 3.04 -8.92
N TYR A 212 21.73 4.02 -9.51
CA TYR A 212 20.55 4.61 -8.90
C TYR A 212 19.42 3.60 -8.72
N GLN A 213 19.19 2.73 -9.71
CA GLN A 213 18.20 1.67 -9.64
C GLN A 213 18.51 0.69 -8.50
N HIS A 214 19.77 0.32 -8.31
CA HIS A 214 20.19 -0.49 -7.17
C HIS A 214 19.96 0.19 -5.82
N LEU A 215 20.24 1.50 -5.71
CA LEU A 215 19.94 2.27 -4.50
C LEU A 215 18.44 2.34 -4.23
N TRP A 216 17.64 2.47 -5.29
CA TRP A 216 16.18 2.45 -5.20
C TRP A 216 15.64 1.08 -4.75
N ASP A 217 16.16 0.00 -5.32
CA ASP A 217 15.78 -1.37 -4.94
C ASP A 217 16.17 -1.70 -3.48
N LEU A 218 17.32 -1.19 -3.03
CA LEU A 218 17.73 -1.25 -1.63
C LEU A 218 16.79 -0.45 -0.74
N GLY A 219 16.43 0.77 -1.15
CA GLY A 219 15.47 1.63 -0.45
C GLY A 219 14.10 0.98 -0.33
N MET A 220 13.59 0.38 -1.41
CA MET A 220 12.33 -0.37 -1.44
C MET A 220 12.38 -1.61 -0.53
N SER A 221 13.50 -2.33 -0.53
CA SER A 221 13.69 -3.49 0.35
C SER A 221 13.72 -3.09 1.83
N PHE A 222 14.43 -2.00 2.16
CA PHE A 222 14.47 -1.44 3.51
C PHE A 222 13.10 -0.92 3.96
N LEU A 223 12.40 -0.20 3.10
CA LEU A 223 11.05 0.29 3.38
C LEU A 223 10.06 -0.86 3.59
N THR A 224 10.14 -1.90 2.77
CA THR A 224 9.31 -3.11 2.92
C THR A 224 9.59 -3.81 4.25
N PHE A 225 10.87 -3.99 4.61
CA PHE A 225 11.27 -4.53 5.90
C PHE A 225 10.74 -3.70 7.08
N LEU A 226 10.83 -2.38 6.98
CA LEU A 226 10.31 -1.45 7.99
C LEU A 226 8.79 -1.59 8.12
N LEU A 227 8.07 -1.57 7.00
CA LEU A 227 6.62 -1.74 6.94
C LEU A 227 6.20 -3.08 7.52
N ASP A 228 6.85 -4.19 7.15
CA ASP A 228 6.54 -5.53 7.67
C ASP A 228 6.80 -5.63 9.18
N THR A 229 7.81 -4.91 9.68
CA THR A 229 8.11 -4.84 11.12
C THR A 229 7.05 -4.03 11.88
N ILE A 230 6.57 -2.93 11.29
CA ILE A 230 5.59 -2.02 11.92
C ILE A 230 4.15 -2.55 11.76
N THR A 231 3.83 -3.27 10.68
CA THR A 231 2.49 -3.78 10.39
C THR A 231 1.85 -4.59 11.52
N PRO A 232 2.51 -5.56 12.18
CA PRO A 232 1.90 -6.29 13.29
C PRO A 232 1.67 -5.38 14.51
N PHE A 233 2.56 -4.42 14.76
CA PHE A 233 2.39 -3.42 15.81
C PHE A 233 1.17 -2.53 15.51
N TRP A 234 1.05 -2.04 14.28
CA TRP A 234 -0.07 -1.22 13.83
C TRP A 234 -1.39 -1.99 13.83
N ARG A 235 -1.39 -3.28 13.50
CA ARG A 235 -2.60 -4.11 13.56
C ARG A 235 -3.09 -4.29 15.01
N THR A 236 -2.17 -4.40 15.96
CA THR A 236 -2.51 -4.65 17.37
C THR A 236 -2.88 -3.37 18.11
N TYR A 237 -2.13 -2.29 17.87
CA TYR A 237 -2.24 -1.04 18.62
C TYR A 237 -2.75 0.15 17.79
N GLY A 238 -2.79 0.05 16.47
CA GLY A 238 -3.10 1.15 15.57
C GLY A 238 -4.53 1.66 15.67
N LYS A 239 -5.49 0.87 16.17
CA LYS A 239 -6.84 1.39 16.48
C LYS A 239 -6.77 2.37 17.65
N VAL A 240 -6.12 1.97 18.76
CA VAL A 240 -6.00 2.80 19.96
C VAL A 240 -5.14 4.03 19.68
N ILE A 241 -4.00 3.83 19.03
CA ILE A 241 -3.11 4.94 18.64
C ILE A 241 -3.79 5.84 17.60
N GLY A 242 -4.57 5.27 16.68
CA GLY A 242 -5.30 6.02 15.66
C GLY A 242 -6.38 6.92 16.26
N ASP A 243 -7.18 6.39 17.20
CA ASP A 243 -8.16 7.18 17.94
C ASP A 243 -7.48 8.32 18.72
N ASP A 244 -6.34 8.04 19.36
CA ASP A 244 -5.57 9.05 20.08
C ASP A 244 -4.99 10.10 19.11
N VAL A 245 -4.32 9.70 18.03
CA VAL A 245 -3.75 10.61 17.01
C VAL A 245 -4.85 11.45 16.35
N GLN A 246 -6.02 10.88 16.10
CA GLN A 246 -7.15 11.61 15.55
C GLN A 246 -7.63 12.69 16.52
N ASP A 247 -7.89 12.33 17.77
CA ASP A 247 -8.38 13.25 18.80
C ASP A 247 -7.36 14.35 19.13
N PHE A 248 -6.08 14.00 19.14
CA PHE A 248 -5.02 14.84 19.66
C PHE A 248 -4.25 15.63 18.61
N LEU A 249 -4.02 15.06 17.41
CA LEU A 249 -3.17 15.64 16.38
C LEU A 249 -3.94 16.15 15.17
N ILE A 250 -4.94 15.39 14.72
CA ILE A 250 -5.70 15.75 13.52
C ILE A 250 -6.63 16.93 13.80
N VAL A 251 -7.30 16.94 14.96
CA VAL A 251 -8.23 18.03 15.32
C VAL A 251 -7.55 19.42 15.37
N PRO A 252 -6.34 19.57 15.93
CA PRO A 252 -5.61 20.84 15.89
C PRO A 252 -5.13 21.26 14.50
N ILE A 253 -4.52 20.33 13.76
CA ILE A 253 -3.80 20.64 12.50
C ILE A 253 -4.79 20.86 11.36
N TYR A 254 -5.88 20.08 11.33
CA TYR A 254 -6.77 19.98 10.18
C TYR A 254 -8.14 20.65 10.38
N ARG A 255 -8.28 21.52 11.40
CA ARG A 255 -9.51 22.27 11.69
C ARG A 255 -10.05 23.07 10.49
N HIS A 256 -9.21 23.38 9.50
CA HIS A 256 -9.55 24.26 8.39
C HIS A 256 -9.71 23.59 7.01
N GLU A 257 -9.20 22.38 6.78
CA GLU A 257 -9.00 21.88 5.40
C GLU A 257 -9.93 20.75 4.94
N PHE A 258 -10.50 19.94 5.83
CA PHE A 258 -11.13 18.68 5.40
C PHE A 258 -12.60 18.75 4.96
N THR A 259 -13.34 19.80 5.32
CA THR A 259 -14.81 19.80 5.09
C THR A 259 -15.26 20.74 3.99
N GLY A 260 -14.39 21.59 3.44
CA GLY A 260 -14.77 22.58 2.42
C GLY A 260 -15.79 23.63 2.87
N GLU A 261 -16.44 23.44 4.02
CA GLU A 261 -17.35 24.38 4.64
C GLU A 261 -16.60 25.40 5.51
N PRO A 262 -16.93 26.70 5.43
CA PRO A 262 -16.31 27.75 6.24
C PRO A 262 -16.69 27.71 7.73
N LYS A 263 -17.44 26.69 8.18
CA LYS A 263 -17.90 26.59 9.57
C LYS A 263 -16.83 25.96 10.45
N ARG A 264 -16.35 26.74 11.42
CA ARG A 264 -15.44 26.27 12.47
C ARG A 264 -16.18 25.25 13.34
N TYR A 265 -15.65 24.04 13.47
CA TYR A 265 -16.10 23.13 14.50
C TYR A 265 -15.71 23.71 15.87
N LEU A 266 -16.71 24.03 16.67
CA LEU A 266 -16.53 24.39 18.08
C LEU A 266 -16.25 23.10 18.82
N LEU A 267 -14.99 22.90 19.24
CA LEU A 267 -14.69 21.87 20.23
C LEU A 267 -15.47 22.24 21.49
N THR A 268 -16.48 21.46 21.84
CA THR A 268 -17.30 21.79 23.02
C THR A 268 -16.68 21.26 24.30
N ARG A 269 -15.77 20.28 24.23
CA ARG A 269 -15.20 19.59 25.39
C ARG A 269 -13.81 19.03 25.09
N ILE A 270 -12.94 19.03 26.10
CA ILE A 270 -11.67 18.28 26.11
C ILE A 270 -11.99 16.78 25.99
N PRO A 271 -11.20 15.99 25.24
CA PRO A 271 -11.38 14.55 25.17
C PRO A 271 -11.40 13.93 26.57
N LYS A 272 -12.50 13.27 26.93
CA LYS A 272 -12.69 12.61 28.24
C LYS A 272 -11.90 11.31 28.28
N ARG A 273 -10.60 11.40 28.57
CA ARG A 273 -9.74 10.22 28.81
C ARG A 273 -9.47 10.02 30.29
N SER A 274 -9.22 8.78 30.69
CA SER A 274 -8.95 8.43 32.10
C SER A 274 -7.64 9.09 32.59
N LEU A 275 -7.54 9.42 33.89
CA LEU A 275 -6.31 9.97 34.47
C LEU A 275 -5.09 9.06 34.24
N ARG A 276 -5.30 7.73 34.21
CA ARG A 276 -4.25 6.75 33.90
C ARG A 276 -3.63 6.97 32.52
N HIS A 277 -4.46 7.34 31.54
CA HIS A 277 -3.99 7.63 30.18
C HIS A 277 -3.12 8.88 30.15
N TRP A 278 -3.53 9.96 30.83
CA TRP A 278 -2.74 11.20 30.93
C TRP A 278 -1.39 11.00 31.63
N VAL A 279 -1.37 10.21 32.72
CA VAL A 279 -0.11 9.84 33.39
C VAL A 279 0.76 9.00 32.46
N GLY A 280 0.18 8.06 31.72
CA GLY A 280 0.89 7.27 30.71
C GLY A 280 1.50 8.14 29.61
N LEU A 281 0.73 9.08 29.07
CA LEU A 281 1.20 10.03 28.05
C LEU A 281 2.34 10.91 28.59
N GLY A 282 2.22 11.42 29.82
CA GLY A 282 3.27 12.18 30.48
C GLY A 282 4.54 11.36 30.72
N MET A 283 4.41 10.09 31.11
CA MET A 283 5.55 9.18 31.26
C MET A 283 6.24 8.92 29.92
N VAL A 284 5.47 8.66 28.86
CA VAL A 284 6.00 8.48 27.49
C VAL A 284 6.74 9.74 27.04
N PHE A 285 6.18 10.93 27.27
CA PHE A 285 6.82 12.20 26.97
C PHE A 285 8.16 12.38 27.72
N MET A 286 8.21 12.05 29.01
CA MET A 286 9.46 12.13 29.78
C MET A 286 10.48 11.09 29.30
N CYS A 287 10.03 9.90 28.88
CA CYS A 287 10.88 8.89 28.26
C CYS A 287 11.46 9.39 26.93
N THR A 288 10.64 9.93 26.02
CA THR A 288 11.10 10.47 24.73
C THR A 288 12.03 11.66 24.89
N LEU A 289 11.75 12.54 25.85
CA LEU A 289 12.68 13.63 26.20
C LEU A 289 14.02 13.09 26.73
N GLY A 290 13.96 12.06 27.58
CA GLY A 290 15.12 11.37 28.10
C GLY A 290 15.97 10.72 27.00
N THR A 291 15.34 10.03 26.03
CA THR A 291 16.05 9.42 24.90
C THR A 291 16.73 10.47 24.04
N VAL A 292 16.06 11.59 23.70
CA VAL A 292 16.65 12.70 22.93
C VAL A 292 17.89 13.27 23.63
N VAL A 293 17.82 13.49 24.95
CA VAL A 293 18.96 14.03 25.72
C VAL A 293 20.11 13.04 25.75
N VAL A 294 19.84 11.75 25.97
CA VAL A 294 20.87 10.71 25.98
C VAL A 294 21.49 10.56 24.59
N GLN A 295 20.69 10.42 23.54
CA GLN A 295 21.17 10.28 22.17
C GLN A 295 21.94 11.52 21.71
N GLY A 296 21.45 12.72 22.02
CA GLY A 296 22.12 13.97 21.72
C GLY A 296 23.48 14.08 22.43
N ARG A 297 23.58 13.65 23.69
CA ARG A 297 24.87 13.58 24.40
C ARG A 297 25.83 12.58 23.78
N ILE A 298 25.34 11.40 23.39
CA ILE A 298 26.18 10.41 22.71
C ILE A 298 26.64 10.95 21.34
N ALA A 299 25.77 11.64 20.60
CA ALA A 299 26.08 12.19 19.28
C ALA A 299 27.12 13.31 19.37
N LEU A 300 26.92 14.26 20.30
CA LEU A 300 27.90 15.32 20.61
C LEU A 300 29.22 14.74 21.12
N GLY A 301 29.17 13.71 21.96
CA GLY A 301 30.33 12.98 22.43
C GLY A 301 31.08 12.25 21.31
N SER A 302 30.36 11.74 20.30
CA SER A 302 30.94 11.09 19.12
C SER A 302 31.69 12.09 18.24
N VAL A 303 31.12 13.28 18.02
CA VAL A 303 31.74 14.35 17.23
C VAL A 303 32.95 14.95 17.97
N ARG A 304 32.78 15.32 19.24
CA ARG A 304 33.84 15.95 20.04
C ARG A 304 34.94 14.97 20.44
N GLY A 305 34.57 13.72 20.70
CA GLY A 305 35.45 12.63 21.12
C GLY A 305 36.00 11.79 19.97
N GLY A 306 35.75 12.16 18.71
CA GLY A 306 36.23 11.42 17.54
C GLY A 306 37.72 11.14 17.58
N ASN A 307 38.52 12.11 18.04
CA ASN A 307 39.98 11.94 18.20
C ASN A 307 40.35 10.90 19.28
N TRP A 308 39.59 10.85 20.39
CA TRP A 308 39.83 9.88 21.47
C TRP A 308 39.40 8.47 21.07
N ARG A 309 38.24 8.32 20.43
CA ARG A 309 37.74 7.01 20.00
C ARG A 309 38.58 6.42 18.88
N LEU A 310 39.11 7.24 17.96
CA LEU A 310 40.07 6.78 16.96
C LEU A 310 41.37 6.28 17.63
N GLN A 311 41.84 6.91 18.71
CA GLN A 311 43.00 6.43 19.47
C GLN A 311 42.72 5.12 20.24
N VAL A 312 41.53 4.96 20.81
CA VAL A 312 41.13 3.72 21.48
C VAL A 312 40.99 2.57 20.47
N LEU A 313 40.41 2.84 19.30
CA LEU A 313 40.30 1.87 18.21
C LEU A 313 41.71 1.49 17.70
N ASP A 314 42.61 2.46 17.57
CA ASP A 314 44.00 2.24 17.18
C ASP A 314 44.72 1.33 18.19
N ARG A 315 44.51 1.57 19.50
CA ARG A 315 45.05 0.70 20.57
C ARG A 315 44.45 -0.72 20.52
N TRP A 316 43.14 -0.85 20.34
CA TRP A 316 42.47 -2.16 20.23
C TRP A 316 42.94 -2.97 19.01
N MET A 317 43.12 -2.31 17.85
CA MET A 317 43.66 -2.97 16.65
C MET A 317 45.13 -3.41 16.82
N ASN A 318 45.91 -2.64 17.57
CA ASN A 318 47.29 -3.01 17.93
C ASN A 318 47.31 -4.21 18.88
N ASP A 319 46.41 -4.28 19.86
CA ASP A 319 46.32 -5.38 20.84
C ASP A 319 45.89 -6.71 20.20
N ILE A 320 45.11 -6.69 19.11
CA ILE A 320 44.72 -7.90 18.35
C ILE A 320 45.86 -8.43 17.47
N GLY A 321 47.02 -7.75 17.42
CA GLY A 321 48.18 -8.18 16.65
C GLY A 321 48.07 -7.89 15.14
N LEU A 322 47.01 -7.21 14.70
CA LEU A 322 46.83 -6.73 13.33
C LEU A 322 47.75 -5.54 13.00
N GLY A 323 48.23 -4.82 14.01
CA GLY A 323 49.09 -3.63 13.85
C GLY A 323 50.52 -3.91 13.41
N SER A 324 51.09 -5.08 13.72
CA SER A 324 52.54 -5.30 13.60
C SER A 324 53.00 -5.91 12.26
N ARG A 325 52.09 -6.29 11.36
CA ARG A 325 52.43 -7.01 10.10
C ARG A 325 52.02 -6.26 8.82
N ALA A 326 51.51 -5.04 8.92
CA ALA A 326 50.88 -4.36 7.78
C ALA A 326 51.11 -2.84 7.76
N GLU A 327 52.37 -2.39 7.59
CA GLU A 327 52.68 -0.97 7.40
C GLU A 327 52.01 -0.36 6.15
N GLY A 328 51.60 -1.20 5.18
CA GLY A 328 50.84 -0.80 3.99
C GLY A 328 49.33 -1.15 4.03
N TRP A 329 48.97 -2.40 4.32
CA TRP A 329 47.58 -2.88 4.26
C TRP A 329 46.70 -2.31 5.38
N GLY A 330 47.24 -2.10 6.58
CA GLY A 330 46.48 -1.61 7.74
C GLY A 330 45.94 -0.19 7.54
N LYS A 331 46.72 0.68 6.85
CA LYS A 331 46.26 2.04 6.51
C LYS A 331 45.10 2.00 5.52
N TRP A 332 45.17 1.17 4.48
CA TRP A 332 44.13 1.12 3.46
C TRP A 332 42.81 0.57 4.00
N VAL A 333 42.84 -0.47 4.83
CA VAL A 333 41.63 -1.00 5.48
C VAL A 333 41.05 0.01 6.48
N ARG A 334 41.89 0.67 7.28
CA ARG A 334 41.42 1.65 8.28
C ARG A 334 40.75 2.86 7.63
N TRP A 335 41.36 3.44 6.60
CA TRP A 335 40.84 4.63 5.93
C TRP A 335 39.79 4.32 4.87
N GLY A 336 39.94 3.21 4.15
CA GLY A 336 39.04 2.84 3.04
C GLY A 336 37.77 2.13 3.50
N MET A 337 37.85 1.23 4.49
CA MET A 337 36.67 0.52 4.99
C MET A 337 36.11 1.15 6.26
N VAL A 338 36.91 1.29 7.32
CA VAL A 338 36.35 1.60 8.64
C VAL A 338 35.82 3.04 8.73
N MET A 339 36.51 4.00 8.13
CA MET A 339 36.11 5.42 8.18
C MET A 339 34.73 5.71 7.54
N PRO A 340 34.38 5.23 6.33
CA PRO A 340 33.04 5.50 5.80
C PRO A 340 31.95 4.85 6.65
N PHE A 341 32.14 3.62 7.15
CA PHE A 341 31.16 3.00 8.06
C PHE A 341 30.99 3.80 9.36
N TRP A 342 32.08 4.32 9.92
CA TRP A 342 32.04 5.18 11.10
C TRP A 342 31.21 6.45 10.86
N TRP A 343 31.42 7.12 9.72
CA TRP A 343 30.64 8.30 9.33
C TRP A 343 29.18 7.95 9.09
N MET A 344 28.87 6.82 8.46
CA MET A 344 27.50 6.34 8.27
C MET A 344 26.79 6.13 9.61
N ILE A 345 27.47 5.58 10.62
CA ILE A 345 26.93 5.42 11.97
C ILE A 345 26.68 6.78 12.62
N ILE A 346 27.62 7.73 12.50
CA ILE A 346 27.44 9.09 13.03
C ILE A 346 26.26 9.79 12.37
N LEU A 347 26.16 9.74 11.04
CA LEU A 347 25.06 10.33 10.30
C LEU A 347 23.72 9.68 10.66
N GLY A 348 23.67 8.36 10.76
CA GLY A 348 22.49 7.64 11.21
C GLY A 348 22.08 8.03 12.63
N GLN A 349 23.04 8.19 13.54
CA GLN A 349 22.79 8.64 14.91
C GLN A 349 22.24 10.08 14.94
N TRP A 350 22.79 11.00 14.16
CA TRP A 350 22.25 12.36 14.05
C TRP A 350 20.86 12.39 13.43
N GLY A 351 20.60 11.54 12.43
CA GLY A 351 19.27 11.34 11.86
C GLY A 351 18.26 10.91 12.92
N ALA A 352 18.62 9.96 13.78
CA ALA A 352 17.79 9.53 14.90
C ALA A 352 17.51 10.68 15.89
N VAL A 353 18.55 11.44 16.28
CA VAL A 353 18.40 12.60 17.17
C VAL A 353 17.47 13.66 16.58
N ILE A 354 17.62 13.98 15.29
CA ILE A 354 16.73 14.95 14.60
C ILE A 354 15.30 14.42 14.56
N GLY A 355 15.11 13.14 14.22
CA GLY A 355 13.80 12.51 14.19
C GLY A 355 13.10 12.56 15.55
N GLU A 356 13.78 12.15 16.62
CA GLU A 356 13.22 12.20 17.98
C GLU A 356 13.00 13.65 18.46
N LEU A 357 13.88 14.59 18.10
CA LEU A 357 13.69 16.02 18.41
C LEU A 357 12.41 16.57 17.76
N VAL A 358 12.15 16.22 16.49
CA VAL A 358 10.90 16.58 15.80
C VAL A 358 9.69 16.00 16.53
N MET A 359 9.75 14.74 16.99
CA MET A 359 8.67 14.15 17.78
C MET A 359 8.44 14.91 19.09
N VAL A 360 9.48 15.29 19.82
CA VAL A 360 9.36 16.07 21.06
C VAL A 360 8.79 17.46 20.78
N LEU A 361 9.26 18.16 19.74
CA LEU A 361 8.72 19.47 19.36
C LEU A 361 7.23 19.39 18.99
N MET A 362 6.83 18.34 18.29
CA MET A 362 5.43 18.05 17.96
C MET A 362 4.60 17.81 19.23
N GLN A 363 5.10 17.03 20.19
CA GLN A 363 4.45 16.83 21.49
C GLN A 363 4.30 18.15 22.27
N VAL A 364 5.34 18.98 22.33
CA VAL A 364 5.29 20.30 22.99
C VAL A 364 4.33 21.25 22.29
N GLY A 365 4.39 21.34 20.96
CA GLY A 365 3.51 22.17 20.15
C GLY A 365 2.04 21.79 20.37
N MET A 366 1.76 20.49 20.43
CA MET A 366 0.42 19.99 20.71
C MET A 366 -0.05 20.37 22.12
N MET A 367 0.81 20.22 23.15
CA MET A 367 0.49 20.65 24.51
C MET A 367 0.21 22.16 24.60
N LEU A 368 1.06 22.98 23.98
CA LEU A 368 0.89 24.44 23.93
C LEU A 368 -0.40 24.82 23.22
N TRP A 369 -0.74 24.14 22.14
CA TRP A 369 -2.00 24.36 21.42
C TRP A 369 -3.21 24.08 22.32
N TRP A 370 -3.22 22.94 23.03
CA TRP A 370 -4.30 22.59 23.96
C TRP A 370 -4.40 23.57 25.14
N ILE A 371 -3.26 24.04 25.66
CA ILE A 371 -3.24 25.09 26.70
C ILE A 371 -3.83 26.40 26.15
N GLY A 372 -3.41 26.84 24.96
CA GLY A 372 -3.91 28.05 24.32
C GLY A 372 -5.42 28.00 24.04
N TRP A 373 -5.91 26.85 23.59
CA TRP A 373 -7.34 26.59 23.45
C TRP A 373 -8.07 26.63 24.80
N SER A 374 -7.52 26.01 25.85
CA SER A 374 -8.15 25.98 27.19
C SER A 374 -8.30 27.35 27.85
N ILE A 375 -7.42 28.30 27.49
CA ILE A 375 -7.44 29.69 28.00
C ILE A 375 -8.36 30.58 27.13
N GLY A 376 -8.82 30.08 25.97
CA GLY A 376 -9.61 30.87 25.01
C GLY A 376 -8.77 31.85 24.19
N VAL A 377 -7.45 31.60 24.07
CA VAL A 377 -6.55 32.42 23.22
C VAL A 377 -6.72 32.04 21.74
N VAL A 378 -7.09 30.79 21.48
CA VAL A 378 -7.21 30.20 20.13
C VAL A 378 -8.68 29.79 19.90
N ASP A 379 -9.54 30.77 19.59
CA ASP A 379 -10.95 30.53 19.21
C ASP A 379 -11.16 30.46 17.68
#